data_AF-A0A5M9ZYA0-F1
#
_entry.id   AF-A0A5M9ZYA0-F1
#
_cell.length_a   1.000
_cell.length_b   1.000
_cell.length_c   1.000
_cell.angle_alpha   90.00
_cell.angle_beta   90.00
_cell.angle_gamma   90.00
#
_symmetry.space_group_name_H-M   'P 1'
#
loop_
_entity.id
_entity.type
_entity.pdbx_description
1 polymer ?
#
loop_
_entity_poly.entity_id
_entity_poly.type
_entity_poly.pdbx_seq_one_letter_code
_entity_poly.pdbx_strand_id
1 'polypeptide(L)'
;MPFVAYTHQKLSDAFDNAICMANNEHAGTVMEQCLIALGSRLLNIGLKTLVLELNRERMNGHLSGEDSHDRFVSYTHIAAQPEYRTALFDRYPVLARMLTQATNYFITFVSEIVRRVDDNAMELAAFLHTEAPLRLESMELDGGDSHDHGRTAAMLTINGRKVAYKPRNLSIHTMFADLVHVCERHDGFLPMHVPSILDKGTYAFEEFVAKRDCTTEDEVRRYYTRFGQLLGLVWFLHGNDMHYENIIPCGEYPQIIDYETIATNYVMMDLPQDSADMVVQQRLRDSLAGSSFLPTRMILDAAGHAVDLSALNPEEQRIPTTIAVPVNLDSDQARYERQDGVFSKRDYLLHINGTLADPYRYGEEMLHGFDLAMDALRTVDEAELRGIVERDVNVCRILVRATNIYARFQDFIHHPSTLTDMTKVEAVLENLYVFPYRNKAIFLSEYRQMMEGDIPMFTARLNSRDMQEPGGGTIGPVFEHSVTERILDTYAHLEREAEFQRQLIRNALRLSANTCSTATPCRNTSDWSHSGKQQRKDDER
;
A
#
# COMPACT_ATOMS: atom_id res chain seq x y z
N MET A 1 -10.23 29.68 1.65
CA MET A 1 -10.97 28.73 0.78
C MET A 1 -12.27 28.35 1.47
N PRO A 2 -13.44 28.39 0.80
CA PRO A 2 -14.76 28.14 1.42
C PRO A 2 -14.87 26.74 2.05
N PHE A 3 -14.28 25.71 1.44
CA PHE A 3 -14.28 24.33 1.98
C PHE A 3 -13.54 24.21 3.32
N VAL A 4 -12.39 24.88 3.47
CA VAL A 4 -11.60 24.89 4.71
C VAL A 4 -12.35 25.62 5.82
N ALA A 5 -12.96 26.77 5.51
CA ALA A 5 -13.76 27.51 6.48
C ALA A 5 -15.02 26.71 6.92
N TYR A 6 -15.69 26.06 5.96
CA TYR A 6 -16.83 25.18 6.25
C TYR A 6 -16.43 23.98 7.12
N THR A 7 -15.30 23.35 6.80
CA THR A 7 -14.75 22.23 7.58
C THR A 7 -14.39 22.65 8.99
N HIS A 8 -13.70 23.78 9.15
CA HIS A 8 -13.40 24.32 10.48
C HIS A 8 -14.69 24.49 11.28
N GLN A 9 -15.73 25.11 10.71
CA GLN A 9 -17.00 25.28 11.42
C GLN A 9 -17.60 23.92 11.84
N LYS A 10 -17.65 22.95 10.93
CA LYS A 10 -18.24 21.63 11.19
C LYS A 10 -17.45 20.79 12.19
N LEU A 11 -16.12 20.84 12.12
CA LEU A 11 -15.26 20.13 13.06
C LEU A 11 -15.21 20.83 14.42
N SER A 12 -15.34 22.16 14.49
CA SER A 12 -15.50 22.86 15.78
C SER A 12 -16.71 22.34 16.53
N ASP A 13 -17.86 22.22 15.86
CA ASP A 13 -19.07 21.64 16.46
C ASP A 13 -18.83 20.20 16.97
N ALA A 14 -18.10 19.38 16.21
CA ALA A 14 -17.77 18.01 16.62
C ALA A 14 -16.78 17.97 17.80
N PHE A 15 -15.77 18.82 17.81
CA PHE A 15 -14.73 18.88 18.83
C PHE A 15 -15.27 19.43 20.15
N ASP A 16 -16.15 20.44 20.11
CA ASP A 16 -16.76 21.02 21.31
C ASP A 16 -17.64 20.01 22.07
N ASN A 17 -18.20 19.03 21.36
CA ASN A 17 -19.05 17.98 21.94
C ASN A 17 -18.27 16.73 22.38
N ALA A 18 -17.00 16.60 22.00
CA ALA A 18 -16.19 15.42 22.28
C ALA A 18 -15.35 15.62 23.55
N ILE A 19 -15.37 14.65 24.47
CA ILE A 19 -14.67 14.71 25.76
C ILE A 19 -13.15 14.79 25.56
N CYS A 20 -12.60 14.05 24.59
CA CYS A 20 -11.16 14.08 24.31
C CYS A 20 -10.64 15.39 23.69
N MET A 21 -11.55 16.28 23.30
CA MET A 21 -11.26 17.57 22.66
C MET A 21 -11.76 18.77 23.48
N ALA A 22 -12.84 18.61 24.24
CA ALA A 22 -13.43 19.66 25.06
C ALA A 22 -12.46 20.04 26.21
N ASN A 23 -12.14 21.33 26.32
CA ASN A 23 -11.14 21.85 27.25
C ASN A 23 -9.73 21.26 27.07
N ASN A 24 -9.43 20.73 25.88
CA ASN A 24 -8.10 20.27 25.51
C ASN A 24 -7.29 21.43 24.91
N GLU A 25 -6.15 21.77 25.50
CA GLU A 25 -5.27 22.84 25.02
C GLU A 25 -4.68 22.57 23.63
N HIS A 26 -4.66 21.31 23.20
CA HIS A 26 -4.19 20.89 21.87
C HIS A 26 -5.29 20.90 20.79
N ALA A 27 -6.54 21.24 21.13
CA ALA A 27 -7.65 21.21 20.17
C ALA A 27 -7.39 22.10 18.94
N GLY A 28 -6.74 23.25 19.13
CA GLY A 28 -6.33 24.14 18.04
C GLY A 28 -5.29 23.50 17.11
N THR A 29 -4.30 22.81 17.66
CA THR A 29 -3.27 22.08 16.89
C THR A 29 -3.88 20.94 16.07
N VAL A 30 -4.76 20.14 16.68
CA VAL A 30 -5.46 19.06 15.97
C VAL A 30 -6.34 19.62 14.86
N MET A 31 -7.03 20.74 15.10
CA MET A 31 -7.81 21.43 14.06
C MET A 31 -6.91 21.86 12.89
N GLU A 32 -5.77 22.50 13.17
CA GLU A 32 -4.81 22.92 12.15
C GLU A 32 -4.32 21.73 11.31
N GLN A 33 -3.94 20.62 11.95
CA GLN A 33 -3.54 19.38 11.28
C GLN A 33 -4.65 18.84 10.37
N CYS A 34 -5.90 18.84 10.83
CA CYS A 34 -7.06 18.43 10.02
C CYS A 34 -7.24 19.34 8.79
N LEU A 35 -7.12 20.66 8.96
CA LEU A 35 -7.30 21.60 7.86
C LEU A 35 -6.15 21.55 6.84
N ILE A 36 -4.93 21.26 7.28
CA ILE A 36 -3.78 20.99 6.39
C ILE A 36 -4.04 19.72 5.58
N ALA A 37 -4.45 18.63 6.24
CA ALA A 37 -4.77 17.36 5.57
C ALA A 37 -5.87 17.54 4.50
N LEU A 38 -6.98 18.20 4.86
CA LEU A 38 -8.02 18.56 3.89
C LEU A 38 -7.45 19.40 2.74
N GLY A 39 -6.63 20.41 3.04
CA GLY A 39 -5.99 21.25 2.03
C GLY A 39 -5.22 20.42 1.01
N SER A 40 -4.42 19.46 1.46
CA SER A 40 -3.68 18.54 0.61
C SER A 40 -4.61 17.68 -0.25
N ARG A 41 -5.69 17.10 0.31
CA ARG A 41 -6.68 16.33 -0.45
C ARG A 41 -7.33 17.16 -1.56
N LEU A 42 -7.76 18.38 -1.24
CA LEU A 42 -8.40 19.28 -2.21
C LEU A 42 -7.41 19.75 -3.30
N LEU A 43 -6.14 19.95 -2.95
CA LEU A 43 -5.10 20.27 -3.93
C LEU A 43 -4.81 19.09 -4.86
N ASN A 44 -4.79 17.84 -4.37
CA ASN A 44 -4.64 16.66 -5.23
C ASN A 44 -5.74 16.56 -6.31
N ILE A 45 -6.94 17.08 -6.03
CA ILE A 45 -8.05 17.14 -6.99
C ILE A 45 -7.93 18.39 -7.89
N GLY A 46 -7.64 19.56 -7.32
CA GLY A 46 -7.81 20.86 -8.00
C GLY A 46 -6.54 21.48 -8.60
N LEU A 47 -5.34 21.02 -8.25
CA LEU A 47 -4.10 21.73 -8.54
C LEU A 47 -3.87 21.97 -10.03
N LYS A 48 -4.12 20.97 -10.89
CA LYS A 48 -3.99 21.11 -12.35
C LYS A 48 -4.89 22.24 -12.89
N THR A 49 -6.09 22.37 -12.32
CA THR A 49 -7.04 23.42 -12.70
C THR A 49 -6.57 24.80 -12.21
N LEU A 50 -6.10 24.90 -10.97
CA LEU A 50 -5.57 26.15 -10.43
C LEU A 50 -4.35 26.64 -11.22
N VAL A 51 -3.44 25.74 -11.59
CA VAL A 51 -2.26 26.05 -12.42
C VAL A 51 -2.69 26.54 -13.81
N LEU A 52 -3.69 25.89 -14.43
CA LEU A 52 -4.22 26.33 -15.74
C LEU A 52 -4.85 27.72 -15.66
N GLU A 53 -5.63 27.99 -14.62
CA GLU A 53 -6.31 29.26 -14.41
C GLU A 53 -5.35 30.40 -14.05
N LEU A 54 -4.34 30.14 -13.23
CA LEU A 54 -3.24 31.08 -12.98
C LEU A 54 -2.58 31.50 -14.29
N ASN A 55 -2.26 30.54 -15.16
CA ASN A 55 -1.68 30.84 -16.47
C ASN A 55 -2.66 31.63 -17.36
N ARG A 56 -3.96 31.37 -17.29
CA ARG A 56 -4.99 32.15 -18.01
C ARG A 56 -5.01 33.60 -17.55
N GLU A 57 -5.05 33.86 -16.25
CA GLU A 57 -5.03 35.23 -15.70
C GLU A 57 -3.73 35.96 -16.04
N ARG A 58 -2.59 35.25 -16.00
CA ARG A 58 -1.29 35.77 -16.42
C ARG A 58 -1.30 36.21 -17.88
N MET A 59 -1.77 35.35 -18.79
CA MET A 59 -1.81 35.64 -20.23
C MET A 59 -2.77 36.76 -20.59
N ASN A 60 -3.81 36.99 -19.78
CA ASN A 60 -4.75 38.10 -19.95
C ASN A 60 -4.26 39.42 -19.31
N GLY A 61 -3.11 39.41 -18.62
CA GLY A 61 -2.56 40.60 -17.97
C GLY A 61 -3.36 41.05 -16.74
N HIS A 62 -4.11 40.15 -16.09
CA HIS A 62 -4.92 40.47 -14.92
C HIS A 62 -4.14 40.39 -13.59
N LEU A 63 -2.93 39.82 -13.61
CA LEU A 63 -2.10 39.68 -12.41
C LEU A 63 -1.30 40.98 -12.16
N SER A 64 -1.34 41.45 -10.92
CA SER A 64 -0.54 42.59 -10.42
C SER A 64 0.63 42.11 -9.57
N GLY A 65 1.74 42.83 -9.56
CA GLY A 65 2.92 42.48 -8.75
C GLY A 65 4.24 42.87 -9.43
N GLU A 66 5.26 43.19 -8.63
CA GLU A 66 6.57 43.59 -9.16
C GLU A 66 7.36 42.37 -9.66
N ASP A 67 7.22 41.24 -8.97
CA ASP A 67 7.88 39.98 -9.32
C ASP A 67 6.88 38.81 -9.52
N SER A 68 7.41 37.62 -9.81
CA SER A 68 6.60 36.43 -10.06
C SER A 68 5.85 35.91 -8.84
N HIS A 69 6.40 36.12 -7.64
CA HIS A 69 5.75 35.73 -6.40
C HIS A 69 4.59 36.67 -6.08
N ASP A 70 4.78 37.99 -6.22
CA ASP A 70 3.72 38.97 -6.06
C ASP A 70 2.54 38.72 -7.01
N ARG A 71 2.82 38.35 -8.26
CA ARG A 71 1.78 37.99 -9.24
C ARG A 71 1.04 36.70 -8.87
N PHE A 72 1.73 35.73 -8.29
CA PHE A 72 1.08 34.56 -7.70
C PHE A 72 0.17 34.95 -6.52
N VAL A 73 0.66 35.79 -5.60
CA VAL A 73 -0.13 36.30 -4.48
C VAL A 73 -1.36 37.06 -4.99
N SER A 74 -1.23 37.90 -6.01
CA SER A 74 -2.35 38.59 -6.68
C SER A 74 -3.39 37.60 -7.21
N TYR A 75 -2.96 36.51 -7.86
CA TYR A 75 -3.86 35.44 -8.28
C TYR A 75 -4.61 34.80 -7.10
N THR A 76 -3.95 34.54 -5.96
CA THR A 76 -4.65 33.96 -4.79
C THR A 76 -5.77 34.86 -4.28
N HIS A 77 -5.61 36.19 -4.37
CA HIS A 77 -6.65 37.16 -4.01
C HIS A 77 -7.80 37.17 -5.01
N ILE A 78 -7.49 37.08 -6.31
CA ILE A 78 -8.50 36.96 -7.38
C ILE A 78 -9.30 35.67 -7.21
N ALA A 79 -8.63 34.54 -7.03
CA ALA A 79 -9.25 33.23 -6.82
C ALA A 79 -10.08 33.17 -5.52
N ALA A 80 -9.78 34.03 -4.55
CA ALA A 80 -10.55 34.19 -3.33
C ALA A 80 -11.82 35.06 -3.48
N GLN A 81 -12.04 35.73 -4.63
CA GLN A 81 -13.26 36.50 -4.84
C GLN A 81 -14.47 35.58 -5.12
N PRO A 82 -15.66 35.86 -4.54
CA PRO A 82 -16.86 35.08 -4.79
C PRO A 82 -17.20 34.94 -6.28
N GLU A 83 -17.09 36.02 -7.05
CA GLU A 83 -17.43 36.07 -8.46
C GLU A 83 -16.51 35.17 -9.30
N TYR A 84 -15.20 35.21 -9.00
CA TYR A 84 -14.22 34.35 -9.66
C TYR A 84 -14.47 32.87 -9.34
N ARG A 85 -14.75 32.54 -8.07
CA ARG A 85 -15.07 31.17 -7.67
C ARG A 85 -16.33 30.64 -8.35
N THR A 86 -17.39 31.45 -8.44
CA THR A 86 -18.60 31.08 -9.16
C THR A 86 -18.28 30.80 -10.63
N ALA A 87 -17.56 31.72 -11.31
CA ALA A 87 -17.17 31.52 -12.70
C ALA A 87 -16.23 30.31 -12.91
N LEU A 88 -15.38 29.99 -11.92
CA LEU A 88 -14.52 28.82 -11.92
C LEU A 88 -15.35 27.54 -11.87
N PHE A 89 -16.30 27.44 -10.92
CA PHE A 89 -17.13 26.26 -10.77
C PHE A 89 -18.20 26.13 -11.87
N ASP A 90 -18.65 27.23 -12.47
CA ASP A 90 -19.48 27.20 -13.67
C ASP A 90 -18.72 26.60 -14.86
N ARG A 91 -17.40 26.85 -14.95
CA ARG A 91 -16.54 26.28 -15.99
C ARG A 91 -16.16 24.83 -15.70
N TYR A 92 -15.94 24.49 -14.43
CA TYR A 92 -15.54 23.17 -13.98
C TYR A 92 -16.54 22.61 -12.94
N PRO A 93 -17.78 22.30 -13.34
CA PRO A 93 -18.82 21.85 -12.41
C PRO A 93 -18.49 20.51 -11.76
N VAL A 94 -17.73 19.64 -12.44
CA VAL A 94 -17.29 18.36 -11.88
C VAL A 94 -16.24 18.57 -10.79
N LEU A 95 -15.37 19.58 -10.93
CA LEU A 95 -14.43 19.96 -9.86
C LEU A 95 -15.20 20.37 -8.60
N ALA A 96 -16.25 21.18 -8.75
CA ALA A 96 -17.09 21.58 -7.62
C ALA A 96 -17.69 20.35 -6.91
N ARG A 97 -18.24 19.39 -7.69
CA ARG A 97 -18.78 18.12 -7.15
C ARG A 97 -17.72 17.35 -6.35
N MET A 98 -16.55 17.12 -6.93
CA MET A 98 -15.48 16.33 -6.32
C MET A 98 -14.93 16.99 -5.05
N LEU A 99 -14.69 18.32 -5.06
CA LEU A 99 -14.22 19.05 -3.88
C LEU A 99 -15.25 19.03 -2.75
N THR A 100 -16.55 19.21 -3.06
CA THR A 100 -17.63 19.13 -2.07
C THR A 100 -17.72 17.73 -1.46
N GLN A 101 -17.65 16.69 -2.29
CA GLN A 101 -17.71 15.30 -1.84
C GLN A 101 -16.53 14.96 -0.92
N ALA A 102 -15.30 15.24 -1.36
CA ALA A 102 -14.09 15.03 -0.56
C ALA A 102 -14.14 15.78 0.78
N THR A 103 -14.67 17.01 0.78
CA THR A 103 -14.86 17.81 2.00
C THR A 103 -15.83 17.15 2.97
N ASN A 104 -17.00 16.69 2.48
CA ASN A 104 -17.99 16.05 3.32
C ASN A 104 -17.48 14.73 3.91
N TYR A 105 -16.84 13.89 3.09
CA TYR A 105 -16.22 12.64 3.54
C TYR A 105 -15.13 12.88 4.59
N PHE A 106 -14.28 13.88 4.38
CA PHE A 106 -13.27 14.25 5.36
C PHE A 106 -13.88 14.66 6.71
N ILE A 107 -14.92 15.51 6.70
CA ILE A 107 -15.62 15.92 7.93
C ILE A 107 -16.20 14.70 8.64
N THR A 108 -16.87 13.80 7.92
CA THR A 108 -17.43 12.57 8.49
C THR A 108 -16.34 11.69 9.09
N PHE A 109 -15.24 11.48 8.38
CA PHE A 109 -14.13 10.64 8.80
C PHE A 109 -13.44 11.17 10.07
N VAL A 110 -13.11 12.46 10.12
CA VAL A 110 -12.49 13.06 11.32
C VAL A 110 -13.45 13.04 12.51
N SER A 111 -14.73 13.35 12.29
CA SER A 111 -15.75 13.28 13.33
C SER A 111 -15.91 11.84 13.86
N GLU A 112 -15.82 10.85 12.97
CA GLU A 112 -15.86 9.44 13.32
C GLU A 112 -14.66 9.02 14.18
N ILE A 113 -13.44 9.49 13.88
CA ILE A 113 -12.24 9.23 14.70
C ILE A 113 -12.45 9.76 16.11
N VAL A 114 -12.79 11.05 16.24
CA VAL A 114 -12.95 11.71 17.55
C VAL A 114 -14.01 11.02 18.39
N ARG A 115 -15.17 10.70 17.80
CA ARG A 115 -16.22 9.93 18.47
C ARG A 115 -15.73 8.55 18.91
N ARG A 116 -14.99 7.83 18.05
CA ARG A 116 -14.45 6.50 18.39
C ARG A 116 -13.39 6.56 19.49
N VAL A 117 -12.64 7.66 19.65
CA VAL A 117 -11.75 7.85 20.80
C VAL A 117 -12.57 7.95 22.10
N ASP A 118 -13.64 8.76 22.10
CA ASP A 118 -14.51 8.93 23.27
C ASP A 118 -15.27 7.65 23.64
N ASP A 119 -15.90 7.00 22.66
CA ASP A 119 -16.70 5.79 22.86
C ASP A 119 -15.89 4.64 23.49
N ASN A 120 -14.57 4.65 23.28
CA ASN A 120 -13.66 3.62 23.77
C ASN A 120 -12.69 4.13 24.85
N ALA A 121 -12.98 5.27 25.50
CA ALA A 121 -12.01 5.98 26.32
C ALA A 121 -11.34 5.12 27.42
N MET A 122 -12.11 4.28 28.12
CA MET A 122 -11.57 3.43 29.19
C MET A 122 -10.67 2.30 28.66
N GLU A 123 -11.11 1.61 27.61
CA GLU A 123 -10.34 0.52 27.00
C GLU A 123 -9.08 1.05 26.31
N LEU A 124 -9.19 2.20 25.62
CA LEU A 124 -8.07 2.85 24.97
C LEU A 124 -7.07 3.42 25.99
N ALA A 125 -7.54 3.97 27.12
CA ALA A 125 -6.65 4.38 28.22
C ALA A 125 -5.84 3.19 28.77
N ALA A 126 -6.51 2.05 28.99
CA ALA A 126 -5.85 0.83 29.45
C ALA A 126 -4.85 0.28 28.41
N PHE A 127 -5.24 0.25 27.13
CA PHE A 127 -4.40 -0.18 26.01
C PHE A 127 -3.14 0.67 25.85
N LEU A 128 -3.26 1.99 26.01
CA LEU A 128 -2.13 2.93 25.91
C LEU A 128 -1.34 3.08 27.22
N HIS A 129 -1.75 2.37 28.28
CA HIS A 129 -1.18 2.50 29.62
C HIS A 129 -1.13 3.98 30.08
N THR A 130 -2.28 4.65 29.98
CA THR A 130 -2.50 6.05 30.37
C THR A 130 -3.80 6.22 31.17
N GLU A 131 -4.08 7.43 31.64
CA GLU A 131 -5.24 7.74 32.49
C GLU A 131 -6.36 8.46 31.73
N ALA A 132 -7.60 8.31 32.19
CA ALA A 132 -8.73 9.10 31.71
C ALA A 132 -8.86 10.45 32.48
N PRO A 133 -9.42 11.51 31.88
CA PRO A 133 -9.94 11.59 30.52
C PRO A 133 -8.81 11.56 29.48
N LEU A 134 -9.09 10.94 28.33
CA LEU A 134 -8.18 10.99 27.18
C LEU A 134 -8.11 12.41 26.64
N ARG A 135 -6.93 12.84 26.20
CA ARG A 135 -6.72 14.10 25.49
C ARG A 135 -6.06 13.78 24.17
N LEU A 136 -6.74 14.08 23.07
CA LEU A 136 -6.15 13.92 21.73
C LEU A 136 -5.24 15.12 21.45
N GLU A 137 -3.94 14.88 21.37
CA GLU A 137 -2.89 15.89 21.25
C GLU A 137 -2.48 16.13 19.79
N SER A 138 -2.51 15.09 18.97
CA SER A 138 -2.23 15.16 17.54
C SER A 138 -3.04 14.15 16.74
N MET A 139 -3.34 14.52 15.49
CA MET A 139 -3.97 13.65 14.50
C MET A 139 -3.25 13.83 13.15
N GLU A 140 -2.33 12.91 12.84
CA GLU A 140 -1.67 12.87 11.53
C GLU A 140 -2.52 11.98 10.61
N LEU A 141 -3.04 12.59 9.54
CA LEU A 141 -3.94 11.97 8.56
C LEU A 141 -3.20 11.76 7.23
N ASP A 142 -3.83 11.02 6.31
CA ASP A 142 -3.43 10.94 4.90
C ASP A 142 -2.04 10.34 4.64
N GLY A 143 -1.61 9.39 5.47
CA GLY A 143 -0.38 8.62 5.27
C GLY A 143 -0.50 7.49 4.22
N GLY A 144 -1.61 7.41 3.47
CA GLY A 144 -1.86 6.34 2.49
C GLY A 144 -3.09 6.58 1.64
N ASP A 145 -3.46 5.58 0.84
CA ASP A 145 -4.64 5.61 -0.04
C ASP A 145 -5.94 5.79 0.73
N SER A 146 -6.88 6.54 0.15
CA SER A 146 -8.24 6.65 0.67
C SER A 146 -9.16 5.59 0.11
N HIS A 147 -9.99 5.05 0.99
CA HIS A 147 -10.96 3.98 0.69
C HIS A 147 -12.28 4.25 1.42
N ASP A 148 -13.36 3.62 0.95
CA ASP A 148 -14.68 3.63 1.60
C ASP A 148 -15.11 5.01 2.14
N HIS A 149 -15.33 5.94 1.22
CA HIS A 149 -15.72 7.32 1.47
C HIS A 149 -14.61 8.14 2.16
N GLY A 150 -13.40 8.10 1.59
CA GLY A 150 -12.30 8.98 2.00
C GLY A 150 -11.61 8.60 3.32
N ARG A 151 -11.81 7.38 3.83
CA ARG A 151 -11.16 6.89 5.06
C ARG A 151 -9.73 6.44 4.77
N THR A 152 -8.83 6.72 5.71
CA THR A 152 -7.42 6.33 5.67
C THR A 152 -6.99 5.82 7.05
N ALA A 153 -5.80 5.21 7.17
CA ALA A 153 -5.17 5.11 8.48
C ALA A 153 -4.82 6.51 9.02
N ALA A 154 -4.74 6.65 10.34
CA ALA A 154 -4.35 7.88 11.02
C ALA A 154 -3.41 7.59 12.19
N MET A 155 -2.40 8.43 12.43
CA MET A 155 -1.57 8.36 13.64
C MET A 155 -2.09 9.35 14.67
N LEU A 156 -2.46 8.85 15.84
CA LEU A 156 -2.99 9.67 16.94
C LEU A 156 -1.95 9.75 18.06
N THR A 157 -1.82 10.92 18.68
CA THR A 157 -1.15 11.04 19.98
C THR A 157 -2.19 11.34 21.04
N ILE A 158 -2.32 10.48 22.04
CA ILE A 158 -3.29 10.60 23.13
C ILE A 158 -2.56 10.52 24.46
N ASN A 159 -2.66 11.55 25.30
CA ASN A 159 -1.95 11.64 26.58
C ASN A 159 -0.46 11.28 26.47
N GLY A 160 0.24 11.82 25.47
CA GLY A 160 1.65 11.56 25.17
C GLY A 160 1.96 10.18 24.57
N ARG A 161 0.96 9.36 24.22
CA ARG A 161 1.13 8.02 23.65
C ARG A 161 0.67 7.97 22.19
N LYS A 162 1.50 7.40 21.31
CA LYS A 162 1.17 7.21 19.89
C LYS A 162 0.38 5.92 19.67
N VAL A 163 -0.59 5.97 18.76
CA VAL A 163 -1.41 4.82 18.35
C VAL A 163 -1.88 4.98 16.91
N ALA A 164 -1.80 3.91 16.13
CA ALA A 164 -2.34 3.89 14.77
C ALA A 164 -3.84 3.57 14.82
N TYR A 165 -4.67 4.47 14.32
CA TYR A 165 -6.08 4.21 14.09
C TYR A 165 -6.28 3.68 12.67
N LYS A 166 -6.90 2.51 12.55
CA LYS A 166 -7.20 1.86 11.27
C LYS A 166 -8.72 1.67 11.16
N PRO A 167 -9.41 2.35 10.23
CA PRO A 167 -10.86 2.28 10.08
C PRO A 167 -11.29 1.02 9.30
N ARG A 168 -10.73 -0.14 9.64
CA ARG A 168 -10.97 -1.42 8.99
C ARG A 168 -10.83 -2.58 9.98
N ASN A 169 -11.36 -3.73 9.59
CA ASN A 169 -11.23 -4.97 10.33
C ASN A 169 -9.76 -5.45 10.31
N LEU A 170 -9.21 -5.80 11.49
CA LEU A 170 -7.84 -6.34 11.63
C LEU A 170 -7.83 -7.80 12.13
N SER A 171 -8.89 -8.58 11.90
CA SER A 171 -8.93 -10.00 12.30
C SER A 171 -7.75 -10.82 11.76
N ILE A 172 -7.26 -10.47 10.57
CA ILE A 172 -6.11 -11.13 9.95
C ILE A 172 -4.80 -10.90 10.71
N HIS A 173 -4.70 -9.76 11.40
CA HIS A 173 -3.60 -9.45 12.32
C HIS A 173 -3.60 -10.41 13.51
N THR A 174 -4.77 -10.62 14.13
CA THR A 174 -4.92 -11.57 15.24
C THR A 174 -4.64 -13.00 14.78
N MET A 175 -5.12 -13.39 13.59
CA MET A 175 -4.81 -14.70 13.00
C MET A 175 -3.29 -14.88 12.83
N PHE A 176 -2.58 -13.85 12.35
CA PHE A 176 -1.12 -13.91 12.22
C PHE A 176 -0.43 -14.02 13.58
N ALA A 177 -0.86 -13.24 14.58
CA ALA A 177 -0.34 -13.30 15.94
C ALA A 177 -0.47 -14.71 16.55
N ASP A 178 -1.63 -15.35 16.36
CA ASP A 178 -1.86 -16.71 16.85
C ASP A 178 -0.96 -17.74 16.15
N LEU A 179 -0.76 -17.61 14.83
CA LEU A 179 0.16 -18.49 14.09
C LEU A 179 1.60 -18.32 14.58
N VAL A 180 2.04 -17.08 14.82
CA VAL A 180 3.35 -16.78 15.41
C VAL A 180 3.48 -17.46 16.77
N HIS A 181 2.50 -17.29 17.66
CA HIS A 181 2.52 -17.87 19.01
C HIS A 181 2.62 -19.41 18.98
N VAL A 182 1.95 -20.04 18.02
CA VAL A 182 2.06 -21.49 17.78
C VAL A 182 3.47 -21.88 17.34
N CYS A 183 4.07 -21.12 16.42
CA CYS A 183 5.41 -21.40 15.89
C CYS A 183 6.51 -21.17 16.94
N GLU A 184 6.35 -20.22 17.87
CA GLU A 184 7.29 -19.94 18.97
C GLU A 184 7.50 -21.11 19.93
N ARG A 185 6.63 -22.14 19.89
CA ARG A 185 6.80 -23.36 20.68
C ARG A 185 7.86 -24.30 20.12
N HIS A 186 8.27 -24.10 18.86
CA HIS A 186 9.34 -24.88 18.23
C HIS A 186 10.71 -24.43 18.74
N ASP A 187 11.57 -25.41 19.08
CA ASP A 187 12.91 -25.11 19.58
C ASP A 187 13.76 -24.37 18.53
N GLY A 188 14.46 -23.33 18.96
CA GLY A 188 15.24 -22.47 18.08
C GLY A 188 14.46 -21.42 17.27
N PHE A 189 13.14 -21.44 17.24
CA PHE A 189 12.36 -20.33 16.65
C PHE A 189 12.53 -19.07 17.51
N LEU A 190 13.00 -17.97 16.93
CA LEU A 190 13.18 -16.74 17.72
C LEU A 190 11.83 -16.09 17.98
N PRO A 191 11.53 -15.64 19.22
CA PRO A 191 10.31 -14.92 19.52
C PRO A 191 10.15 -13.71 18.62
N MET A 192 8.95 -13.51 18.09
CA MET A 192 8.62 -12.39 17.21
C MET A 192 7.80 -11.37 17.97
N HIS A 193 7.66 -10.17 17.40
CA HIS A 193 6.81 -9.14 17.98
C HIS A 193 5.77 -8.72 16.95
N VAL A 194 4.52 -9.08 17.23
CA VAL A 194 3.35 -8.64 16.48
C VAL A 194 2.71 -7.51 17.27
N PRO A 195 2.55 -6.30 16.71
CA PRO A 195 1.99 -5.15 17.43
C PRO A 195 0.65 -5.49 18.08
N SER A 196 0.38 -5.01 19.28
CA SER A 196 -0.90 -5.26 19.93
C SER A 196 -2.03 -4.48 19.23
N ILE A 197 -3.25 -5.02 19.24
CA ILE A 197 -4.43 -4.31 18.72
C ILE A 197 -5.57 -4.26 19.74
N LEU A 198 -6.28 -3.14 19.78
CA LEU A 198 -7.61 -3.00 20.35
C LEU A 198 -8.61 -3.09 19.19
N ASP A 199 -9.05 -4.31 18.87
CA ASP A 199 -9.99 -4.58 17.78
C ASP A 199 -11.44 -4.28 18.19
N LYS A 200 -12.15 -3.54 17.33
CA LYS A 200 -13.58 -3.20 17.47
C LYS A 200 -14.42 -3.76 16.31
N GLY A 201 -13.87 -4.70 15.55
CA GLY A 201 -14.53 -5.46 14.49
C GLY A 201 -14.59 -4.74 13.14
N THR A 202 -14.94 -3.46 13.10
CA THR A 202 -14.96 -2.65 11.86
C THR A 202 -13.87 -1.58 11.81
N TYR A 203 -13.15 -1.40 12.92
CA TYR A 203 -11.99 -0.54 13.07
C TYR A 203 -11.14 -1.06 14.23
N ALA A 204 -9.91 -0.60 14.33
CA ALA A 204 -9.03 -0.94 15.43
C ALA A 204 -8.07 0.20 15.77
N PHE A 205 -7.54 0.16 16.98
CA PHE A 205 -6.36 0.90 17.39
C PHE A 205 -5.20 -0.08 17.49
N GLU A 206 -4.09 0.21 16.84
CA GLU A 206 -2.89 -0.64 16.79
C GLU A 206 -1.72 0.07 17.45
N GLU A 207 -0.93 -0.71 18.19
CA GLU A 207 0.30 -0.27 18.83
C GLU A 207 1.22 0.44 17.83
N PHE A 208 1.74 1.61 18.24
CA PHE A 208 2.70 2.34 17.42
C PHE A 208 4.08 1.68 17.44
N VAL A 209 4.57 1.30 16.26
CA VAL A 209 5.91 0.74 16.08
C VAL A 209 6.92 1.85 15.78
N ALA A 210 7.76 2.16 16.75
CA ALA A 210 8.85 3.11 16.58
C ALA A 210 10.08 2.47 15.94
N LYS A 211 10.63 3.10 14.90
CA LYS A 211 11.92 2.69 14.35
C LYS A 211 13.01 2.79 15.41
N ARG A 212 13.80 1.73 15.55
CA ARG A 212 15.00 1.67 16.40
C ARG A 212 16.09 0.90 15.67
N ASP A 213 17.31 1.43 15.77
CA ASP A 213 18.49 0.79 15.21
C ASP A 213 19.07 -0.25 16.19
N CYS A 214 19.89 -1.16 15.67
CA CYS A 214 20.65 -2.10 16.49
C CYS A 214 21.89 -1.42 17.09
N THR A 215 22.36 -1.96 18.21
CA THR A 215 23.57 -1.53 18.92
C THR A 215 24.71 -2.54 18.81
N THR A 216 24.40 -3.82 18.59
CA THR A 216 25.37 -4.91 18.47
C THR A 216 25.16 -5.74 17.21
N GLU A 217 26.23 -6.39 16.75
CA GLU A 217 26.18 -7.30 15.60
C GLU A 217 25.24 -8.50 15.85
N ASP A 218 25.18 -9.01 17.09
CA ASP A 218 24.31 -10.12 17.44
C ASP A 218 22.82 -9.74 17.35
N GLU A 219 22.47 -8.49 17.67
CA GLU A 219 21.11 -7.96 17.45
C GLU A 219 20.77 -7.92 15.95
N VAL A 220 21.73 -7.54 15.10
CA VAL A 220 21.53 -7.53 13.64
C VAL A 220 21.36 -8.95 13.09
N ARG A 221 22.14 -9.92 13.57
CA ARG A 221 21.96 -11.33 13.20
C ARG A 221 20.58 -11.83 13.58
N ARG A 222 20.13 -11.57 14.82
CA ARG A 222 18.78 -11.93 15.27
C ARG A 222 17.68 -11.22 14.48
N TYR A 223 17.88 -9.95 14.10
CA TYR A 223 16.98 -9.22 13.21
C TYR A 223 16.78 -9.97 11.89
N TYR A 224 17.86 -10.34 11.21
CA TYR A 224 17.77 -11.00 9.92
C TYR A 224 17.31 -12.46 10.01
N THR A 225 17.58 -13.16 11.12
CA THR A 225 16.94 -14.46 11.39
C THR A 225 15.43 -14.31 11.56
N ARG A 226 14.95 -13.32 12.33
CA ARG A 226 13.50 -13.03 12.42
C ARG A 226 12.91 -12.58 11.08
N PHE A 227 13.68 -11.86 10.26
CA PHE A 227 13.26 -11.50 8.91
C PHE A 227 13.07 -12.76 8.06
N GLY A 228 13.98 -13.73 8.17
CA GLY A 228 13.83 -15.07 7.60
C GLY A 228 12.56 -15.79 8.05
N GLN A 229 12.27 -15.77 9.36
CA GLN A 229 11.04 -16.35 9.90
C GLN A 229 9.79 -15.67 9.33
N LEU A 230 9.79 -14.34 9.20
CA LEU A 230 8.72 -13.60 8.52
C LEU A 230 8.56 -14.04 7.07
N LEU A 231 9.65 -14.18 6.29
CA LEU A 231 9.58 -14.68 4.91
C LEU A 231 8.85 -16.03 4.85
N GLY A 232 9.16 -16.95 5.77
CA GLY A 232 8.52 -18.25 5.86
C GLY A 232 7.02 -18.17 6.14
N LEU A 233 6.63 -17.40 7.16
CA LEU A 233 5.23 -17.26 7.56
C LEU A 233 4.38 -16.51 6.52
N VAL A 234 4.91 -15.43 5.94
CA VAL A 234 4.24 -14.66 4.88
C VAL A 234 4.02 -15.53 3.65
N TRP A 235 5.05 -16.27 3.22
CA TRP A 235 4.91 -17.18 2.09
C TRP A 235 3.85 -18.27 2.36
N PHE A 236 3.90 -18.90 3.53
CA PHE A 236 2.96 -19.96 3.92
C PHE A 236 1.50 -19.49 3.87
N LEU A 237 1.25 -18.25 4.29
CA LEU A 237 -0.07 -17.63 4.28
C LEU A 237 -0.50 -17.06 2.91
N HIS A 238 0.35 -17.17 1.88
CA HIS A 238 0.16 -16.55 0.56
C HIS A 238 0.08 -15.01 0.65
N GLY A 239 0.82 -14.41 1.57
CA GLY A 239 0.86 -12.96 1.74
C GLY A 239 1.55 -12.24 0.58
N ASN A 240 1.05 -11.04 0.26
CA ASN A 240 1.63 -10.16 -0.74
C ASN A 240 1.66 -8.70 -0.28
N ASP A 241 2.16 -7.80 -1.14
CA ASP A 241 2.25 -6.36 -0.86
C ASP A 241 3.08 -6.02 0.39
N MET A 242 4.14 -6.78 0.66
CA MET A 242 5.08 -6.56 1.76
C MET A 242 6.23 -5.64 1.31
N HIS A 243 5.87 -4.45 0.83
CA HIS A 243 6.81 -3.42 0.39
C HIS A 243 7.54 -2.78 1.58
N TYR A 244 8.65 -2.11 1.29
CA TYR A 244 9.61 -1.61 2.30
C TYR A 244 8.98 -0.72 3.38
N GLU A 245 7.91 0.01 3.06
CA GLU A 245 7.28 0.92 4.02
C GLU A 245 6.44 0.19 5.08
N ASN A 246 6.04 -1.05 4.81
CA ASN A 246 5.27 -1.88 5.72
C ASN A 246 6.14 -2.60 6.75
N ILE A 247 7.47 -2.48 6.67
CA ILE A 247 8.43 -3.17 7.54
C ILE A 247 9.29 -2.16 8.29
N ILE A 248 9.07 -2.05 9.60
CA ILE A 248 9.79 -1.12 10.45
C ILE A 248 10.87 -1.86 11.25
N PRO A 249 12.15 -1.46 11.13
CA PRO A 249 13.20 -1.97 12.02
C PRO A 249 12.98 -1.44 13.44
N CYS A 250 12.70 -2.31 14.40
CA CYS A 250 12.48 -1.96 15.81
C CYS A 250 13.52 -2.66 16.69
N GLY A 251 14.79 -2.24 16.55
CA GLY A 251 15.94 -2.92 17.12
C GLY A 251 16.13 -4.25 16.40
N GLU A 252 16.25 -5.33 17.16
CA GLU A 252 16.40 -6.69 16.61
C GLU A 252 15.08 -7.32 16.10
N TYR A 253 13.99 -6.55 16.00
CA TYR A 253 12.66 -7.02 15.56
C TYR A 253 12.26 -6.33 14.25
N PRO A 254 12.21 -7.06 13.11
CA PRO A 254 11.51 -6.59 11.91
C PRO A 254 10.01 -6.67 12.19
N GLN A 255 9.31 -5.54 12.20
CA GLN A 255 7.88 -5.50 12.50
C GLN A 255 7.09 -5.10 11.27
N ILE A 256 6.07 -5.91 10.95
CA ILE A 256 5.06 -5.56 9.94
C ILE A 256 4.10 -4.55 10.58
N ILE A 257 3.79 -3.48 9.87
CA ILE A 257 2.80 -2.48 10.31
C ILE A 257 1.53 -2.49 9.47
N ASP A 258 1.45 -3.31 8.42
CA ASP A 258 0.19 -3.55 7.71
C ASP A 258 0.03 -5.04 7.36
N TYR A 259 -0.96 -5.67 7.97
CA TYR A 259 -1.23 -7.11 7.85
C TYR A 259 -2.37 -7.43 6.89
N GLU A 260 -3.02 -6.42 6.29
CA GLU A 260 -4.27 -6.63 5.56
C GLU A 260 -4.14 -7.58 4.34
N THR A 261 -2.93 -7.72 3.79
CA THR A 261 -2.58 -8.64 2.69
C THR A 261 -1.70 -9.82 3.13
N ILE A 262 -1.54 -10.06 4.44
CA ILE A 262 -0.71 -11.16 4.97
C ILE A 262 -1.21 -12.56 4.59
N ALA A 263 -2.51 -12.66 4.28
CA ALA A 263 -3.10 -13.79 3.60
C ALA A 263 -4.07 -13.24 2.55
N THR A 264 -3.93 -13.64 1.29
CA THR A 264 -4.74 -13.04 0.21
C THR A 264 -5.02 -14.05 -0.92
N ASN A 265 -5.73 -13.58 -1.94
CA ASN A 265 -6.09 -14.38 -3.10
C ASN A 265 -6.03 -13.59 -4.40
N TYR A 266 -6.04 -14.32 -5.53
CA TYR A 266 -6.00 -13.74 -6.86
C TYR A 266 -7.32 -14.00 -7.59
N VAL A 267 -7.92 -12.92 -8.12
CA VAL A 267 -9.15 -13.04 -8.91
C VAL A 267 -8.90 -13.77 -10.22
N MET A 268 -9.87 -14.57 -10.64
CA MET A 268 -9.81 -15.29 -11.91
C MET A 268 -9.77 -14.32 -13.10
N MET A 269 -8.83 -14.55 -14.00
CA MET A 269 -8.67 -13.80 -15.25
C MET A 269 -9.17 -14.63 -16.45
N ASP A 270 -9.75 -13.96 -17.44
CA ASP A 270 -10.13 -14.49 -18.74
C ASP A 270 -8.92 -14.43 -19.69
N LEU A 271 -7.90 -15.24 -19.37
CA LEU A 271 -6.66 -15.38 -20.14
C LEU A 271 -6.51 -16.83 -20.66
N PRO A 272 -5.79 -17.07 -21.78
CA PRO A 272 -5.66 -18.40 -22.37
C PRO A 272 -4.79 -19.33 -21.50
N GLN A 273 -5.42 -20.19 -20.70
CA GLN A 273 -4.84 -20.92 -19.54
C GLN A 273 -3.63 -21.83 -19.82
N ASP A 274 -3.32 -22.15 -21.09
CA ASP A 274 -2.45 -23.28 -21.43
C ASP A 274 -1.03 -22.92 -21.91
N SER A 275 -0.61 -21.66 -21.80
CA SER A 275 0.75 -21.26 -22.17
C SER A 275 1.75 -21.53 -21.04
N ALA A 276 2.95 -22.03 -21.40
CA ALA A 276 4.03 -22.26 -20.44
C ALA A 276 4.41 -20.98 -19.69
N ASP A 277 4.40 -19.83 -20.36
CA ASP A 277 4.67 -18.52 -19.76
C ASP A 277 3.68 -18.21 -18.63
N MET A 278 2.38 -18.48 -18.83
CA MET A 278 1.40 -18.19 -17.79
C MET A 278 1.55 -19.11 -16.57
N VAL A 279 1.85 -20.39 -16.76
CA VAL A 279 2.13 -21.31 -15.64
C VAL A 279 3.32 -20.80 -14.81
N VAL A 280 4.37 -20.30 -15.47
CA VAL A 280 5.52 -19.70 -14.79
C VAL A 280 5.13 -18.42 -14.04
N GLN A 281 4.36 -17.52 -14.68
CA GLN A 281 3.91 -16.28 -14.03
C GLN A 281 3.01 -16.55 -12.81
N GLN A 282 2.11 -17.53 -12.90
CA GLN A 282 1.28 -17.95 -11.77
C GLN A 282 2.16 -18.47 -10.63
N ARG A 283 3.11 -19.36 -10.93
CA ARG A 283 4.02 -19.91 -9.92
C ARG A 283 4.90 -18.85 -9.26
N LEU A 284 5.37 -17.85 -10.01
CA LEU A 284 6.15 -16.74 -9.45
C LEU A 284 5.28 -15.84 -8.57
N ARG A 285 4.04 -15.55 -9.00
CA ARG A 285 3.08 -14.74 -8.24
C ARG A 285 2.68 -15.40 -6.92
N ASP A 286 2.58 -16.73 -6.88
CA ASP A 286 2.27 -17.53 -5.69
C ASP A 286 3.54 -17.89 -4.86
N SER A 287 4.68 -17.23 -5.12
CA SER A 287 5.94 -17.44 -4.41
C SER A 287 6.44 -16.15 -3.74
N LEU A 288 7.55 -16.22 -2.99
CA LEU A 288 8.21 -15.05 -2.42
C LEU A 288 8.62 -13.98 -3.46
N ALA A 289 8.74 -14.34 -4.74
CA ALA A 289 8.98 -13.36 -5.79
C ALA A 289 7.76 -12.44 -6.04
N GLY A 290 6.55 -12.91 -5.73
CA GLY A 290 5.30 -12.15 -5.87
C GLY A 290 4.89 -11.35 -4.64
N SER A 291 5.61 -11.46 -3.52
CA SER A 291 5.20 -10.86 -2.25
C SER A 291 5.72 -9.43 -2.02
N SER A 292 6.59 -8.92 -2.90
CA SER A 292 7.41 -7.70 -2.70
C SER A 292 8.40 -7.78 -1.53
N PHE A 293 8.45 -8.90 -0.82
CA PHE A 293 9.25 -9.05 0.40
C PHE A 293 10.73 -9.36 0.12
N LEU A 294 11.01 -10.01 -1.03
CA LEU A 294 12.36 -10.25 -1.54
C LEU A 294 12.73 -9.29 -2.67
N PRO A 295 14.03 -8.99 -2.84
CA PRO A 295 14.51 -8.20 -3.96
C PRO A 295 14.07 -8.76 -5.31
N THR A 296 13.18 -8.03 -5.99
CA THR A 296 12.55 -8.44 -7.25
C THR A 296 12.38 -7.24 -8.17
N ARG A 297 12.49 -7.46 -9.48
CA ARG A 297 12.31 -6.41 -10.49
C ARG A 297 10.82 -6.26 -10.85
N MET A 298 10.14 -5.29 -10.24
CA MET A 298 8.80 -4.88 -10.64
C MET A 298 8.87 -3.97 -11.87
N ILE A 299 8.37 -4.43 -13.01
CA ILE A 299 8.35 -3.67 -14.27
C ILE A 299 7.28 -2.56 -14.20
N LEU A 300 7.65 -1.35 -14.59
CA LEU A 300 6.83 -0.14 -14.48
C LEU A 300 6.20 0.29 -15.81
N ASP A 301 6.88 0.01 -16.92
CA ASP A 301 6.45 0.42 -18.24
C ASP A 301 6.92 -0.54 -19.35
N ALA A 302 6.45 -0.27 -20.58
CA ALA A 302 6.78 -1.06 -21.76
C ALA A 302 8.25 -0.92 -22.20
N ALA A 303 9.00 0.06 -21.68
CA ALA A 303 10.43 0.20 -21.94
C ALA A 303 11.28 -0.72 -21.05
N GLY A 304 10.66 -1.41 -20.08
CA GLY A 304 11.32 -2.37 -19.20
C GLY A 304 12.00 -1.73 -17.99
N HIS A 305 11.67 -0.47 -17.68
CA HIS A 305 12.09 0.16 -16.44
C HIS A 305 11.50 -0.61 -15.26
N ALA A 306 12.29 -0.81 -14.22
CA ALA A 306 11.91 -1.63 -13.09
C ALA A 306 12.39 -1.02 -11.78
N VAL A 307 11.66 -1.32 -10.70
CA VAL A 307 12.09 -1.04 -9.35
C VAL A 307 11.92 -2.25 -8.45
N ASP A 308 12.67 -2.19 -7.36
CA ASP A 308 12.62 -3.09 -6.24
C ASP A 308 11.87 -2.40 -5.09
N LEU A 309 10.75 -2.98 -4.66
CA LEU A 309 9.96 -2.48 -3.54
C LEU A 309 10.27 -3.19 -2.21
N SER A 310 11.24 -4.10 -2.18
CA SER A 310 11.58 -4.86 -0.97
C SER A 310 12.31 -4.01 0.07
N ALA A 311 12.20 -4.39 1.35
CA ALA A 311 12.98 -3.78 2.43
C ALA A 311 14.49 -4.10 2.36
N LEU A 312 14.90 -5.02 1.47
CA LEU A 312 16.22 -5.63 1.45
C LEU A 312 17.18 -5.01 0.42
N ASN A 313 16.68 -4.22 -0.53
CA ASN A 313 17.53 -3.44 -1.42
C ASN A 313 17.69 -2.00 -0.88
N PRO A 314 18.86 -1.62 -0.34
CA PRO A 314 19.08 -0.32 0.28
C PRO A 314 19.35 0.81 -0.72
N GLU A 315 19.52 0.51 -2.00
CA GLU A 315 19.89 1.49 -3.01
C GLU A 315 18.73 2.44 -3.33
N GLU A 316 19.05 3.73 -3.50
CA GLU A 316 18.11 4.68 -4.09
C GLU A 316 17.91 4.35 -5.56
N GLN A 317 16.65 4.28 -5.97
CA GLN A 317 16.30 3.87 -7.32
C GLN A 317 15.75 5.05 -8.10
N ARG A 318 16.40 5.35 -9.22
CA ARG A 318 15.88 6.31 -10.19
C ARG A 318 14.88 5.62 -11.08
N ILE A 319 13.69 6.20 -11.15
CA ILE A 319 12.67 5.77 -12.08
C ILE A 319 12.65 6.77 -13.24
N PRO A 320 13.08 6.37 -14.44
CA PRO A 320 12.97 7.18 -15.67
C PRO A 320 11.53 7.21 -16.19
N THR A 321 10.54 7.11 -15.28
CA THR A 321 9.15 7.32 -15.58
C THR A 321 8.94 8.81 -15.48
N THR A 322 8.64 9.38 -16.63
CA THR A 322 8.42 10.81 -16.77
C THR A 322 7.11 11.20 -16.08
N ILE A 323 7.15 11.45 -14.77
CA ILE A 323 6.00 11.91 -13.99
C ILE A 323 5.83 13.42 -14.18
N ALA A 324 4.58 13.87 -14.26
CA ALA A 324 4.25 15.28 -14.33
C ALA A 324 4.27 15.85 -12.90
N VAL A 325 5.34 16.57 -12.56
CA VAL A 325 5.54 17.18 -11.25
C VAL A 325 5.22 18.67 -11.32
N PRO A 326 4.44 19.22 -10.40
CA PRO A 326 4.23 20.66 -10.32
C PRO A 326 5.53 21.36 -9.88
N VAL A 327 5.95 22.40 -10.60
CA VAL A 327 7.13 23.22 -10.30
C VAL A 327 6.76 24.69 -10.20
N ASN A 328 7.54 25.46 -9.45
CA ASN A 328 7.35 26.91 -9.23
C ASN A 328 5.94 27.25 -8.73
N LEU A 329 5.42 26.47 -7.76
CA LEU A 329 4.06 26.61 -7.24
C LEU A 329 3.82 27.91 -6.46
N ASP A 330 4.88 28.60 -6.07
CA ASP A 330 4.90 29.89 -5.39
C ASP A 330 5.06 31.08 -6.36
N SER A 331 4.84 30.86 -7.66
CA SER A 331 5.14 31.80 -8.74
C SER A 331 4.09 31.78 -9.84
N ASP A 332 3.93 32.90 -10.56
CA ASP A 332 3.06 33.00 -11.75
C ASP A 332 3.54 32.11 -12.92
N GLN A 333 4.70 31.47 -12.79
CA GLN A 333 5.25 30.49 -13.72
C GLN A 333 4.97 29.04 -13.30
N ALA A 334 4.05 28.81 -12.35
CA ALA A 334 3.65 27.47 -11.95
C ALA A 334 3.21 26.65 -13.16
N ARG A 335 3.75 25.43 -13.26
CA ARG A 335 3.49 24.53 -14.38
C ARG A 335 3.80 23.10 -13.98
N TYR A 336 3.41 22.15 -14.82
CA TYR A 336 3.84 20.77 -14.70
C TYR A 336 5.04 20.52 -15.60
N GLU A 337 6.10 19.96 -15.01
CA GLU A 337 7.28 19.50 -15.72
C GLU A 337 7.44 18.00 -15.60
N ARG A 338 8.07 17.45 -16.63
CA ARG A 338 8.35 16.03 -16.76
C ARG A 338 9.69 15.74 -16.09
N GLN A 339 9.68 15.02 -14.97
CA GLN A 339 10.89 14.73 -14.18
C GLN A 339 11.01 13.23 -13.89
N ASP A 340 12.25 12.78 -13.69
CA ASP A 340 12.54 11.43 -13.20
C ASP A 340 12.20 11.35 -11.71
N GLY A 341 11.52 10.28 -11.29
CA GLY A 341 11.26 10.01 -9.89
C GLY A 341 12.48 9.39 -9.19
N VAL A 342 12.63 9.66 -7.90
CA VAL A 342 13.62 8.98 -7.03
C VAL A 342 12.88 8.30 -5.90
N PHE A 343 13.12 7.00 -5.72
CA PHE A 343 12.61 6.20 -4.62
C PHE A 343 13.74 6.02 -3.61
N SER A 344 13.58 6.62 -2.43
CA SER A 344 14.50 6.47 -1.32
C SER A 344 13.85 5.66 -0.21
N LYS A 345 14.56 4.64 0.28
CA LYS A 345 14.10 3.77 1.37
C LYS A 345 14.77 4.12 2.70
N ARG A 346 15.48 5.25 2.76
CA ARG A 346 16.39 5.63 3.85
C ARG A 346 15.76 5.48 5.24
N ASP A 347 14.51 5.89 5.39
CA ASP A 347 13.80 5.87 6.66
C ASP A 347 13.40 4.46 7.13
N TYR A 348 13.53 3.45 6.26
CA TYR A 348 13.13 2.06 6.52
C TYR A 348 14.32 1.11 6.64
N LEU A 349 15.55 1.60 6.52
CA LEU A 349 16.75 0.78 6.61
C LEU A 349 17.21 0.58 8.06
N LEU A 350 17.59 -0.65 8.39
CA LEU A 350 18.23 -0.98 9.66
C LEU A 350 19.66 -0.43 9.68
N HIS A 351 20.00 0.26 10.77
CA HIS A 351 21.38 0.68 11.02
C HIS A 351 21.93 0.02 12.28
N ILE A 352 23.26 -0.03 12.36
CA ILE A 352 24.04 -0.35 13.55
C ILE A 352 25.05 0.76 13.79
N ASN A 353 24.98 1.41 14.95
CA ASN A 353 25.89 2.51 15.32
C ASN A 353 26.04 3.59 14.22
N GLY A 354 24.93 3.95 13.56
CA GLY A 354 24.89 4.95 12.49
C GLY A 354 25.37 4.48 11.11
N THR A 355 25.73 3.20 10.96
CA THR A 355 26.11 2.60 9.67
C THR A 355 25.01 1.65 9.19
N LEU A 356 24.77 1.60 7.88
CA LEU A 356 23.83 0.65 7.28
C LEU A 356 24.22 -0.80 7.64
N ALA A 357 23.28 -1.53 8.23
CA ALA A 357 23.36 -2.99 8.30
C ALA A 357 22.98 -3.55 6.93
N ASP A 358 23.99 -3.85 6.10
CA ASP A 358 23.77 -4.31 4.72
C ASP A 358 23.07 -5.68 4.68
N PRO A 359 21.82 -5.77 4.19
CA PRO A 359 21.05 -7.02 4.21
C PRO A 359 21.73 -8.17 3.48
N TYR A 360 22.51 -7.90 2.42
CA TYR A 360 23.19 -8.92 1.65
C TYR A 360 24.31 -9.64 2.44
N ARG A 361 24.79 -9.06 3.55
CA ARG A 361 25.77 -9.71 4.43
C ARG A 361 25.16 -10.76 5.36
N TYR A 362 23.84 -10.72 5.54
CA TYR A 362 23.11 -11.56 6.49
C TYR A 362 22.14 -12.54 5.80
N GLY A 363 22.41 -12.86 4.53
CA GLY A 363 21.51 -13.72 3.76
C GLY A 363 21.45 -15.16 4.29
N GLU A 364 22.53 -15.66 4.89
CA GLU A 364 22.53 -16.96 5.57
C GLU A 364 21.64 -16.96 6.82
N GLU A 365 21.64 -15.86 7.60
CA GLU A 365 20.72 -15.69 8.74
C GLU A 365 19.27 -15.66 8.28
N MET A 366 18.95 -15.00 7.18
CA MET A 366 17.59 -14.98 6.62
C MET A 366 17.16 -16.36 6.11
N LEU A 367 18.05 -17.07 5.41
CA LEU A 367 17.75 -18.43 4.94
C LEU A 367 17.56 -19.38 6.14
N HIS A 368 18.41 -19.29 7.16
CA HIS A 368 18.25 -20.05 8.39
C HIS A 368 16.92 -19.73 9.10
N GLY A 369 16.56 -18.46 9.20
CA GLY A 369 15.27 -18.04 9.75
C GLY A 369 14.07 -18.59 8.98
N PHE A 370 14.16 -18.64 7.65
CA PHE A 370 13.14 -19.26 6.81
C PHE A 370 13.00 -20.75 7.14
N ASP A 371 14.12 -21.46 7.25
CA ASP A 371 14.12 -22.89 7.61
C ASP A 371 13.53 -23.13 9.00
N LEU A 372 13.84 -22.28 9.99
CA LEU A 372 13.22 -22.33 11.32
C LEU A 372 11.70 -22.17 11.26
N ALA A 373 11.17 -21.30 10.39
CA ALA A 373 9.73 -21.18 10.20
C ALA A 373 9.13 -22.43 9.55
N MET A 374 9.81 -23.06 8.58
CA MET A 374 9.33 -24.31 7.98
C MET A 374 9.32 -25.46 9.00
N ASP A 375 10.35 -25.57 9.83
CA ASP A 375 10.43 -26.56 10.88
C ASP A 375 9.35 -26.34 11.95
N ALA A 376 9.13 -25.09 12.36
CA ALA A 376 8.05 -24.74 13.27
C ALA A 376 6.67 -25.11 12.71
N LEU A 377 6.37 -24.71 11.47
CA LEU A 377 5.12 -25.03 10.78
C LEU A 377 4.89 -26.54 10.70
N ARG A 378 5.93 -27.35 10.45
CA ARG A 378 5.83 -28.81 10.38
C ARG A 378 5.40 -29.44 11.71
N THR A 379 5.65 -28.78 12.83
CA THR A 379 5.28 -29.28 14.17
C THR A 379 3.90 -28.83 14.64
N VAL A 380 3.22 -27.97 13.88
CA VAL A 380 1.87 -27.52 14.20
C VAL A 380 0.86 -28.65 13.97
N ASP A 381 -0.09 -28.83 14.88
CA ASP A 381 -1.17 -29.80 14.64
C ASP A 381 -2.15 -29.24 13.59
N GLU A 382 -2.60 -30.08 12.65
CA GLU A 382 -3.50 -29.62 11.58
C GLU A 382 -4.83 -29.06 12.15
N ALA A 383 -5.37 -29.64 13.23
CA ALA A 383 -6.61 -29.14 13.83
C ALA A 383 -6.40 -27.77 14.50
N GLU A 384 -5.22 -27.55 15.09
CA GLU A 384 -4.84 -26.23 15.63
C GLU A 384 -4.69 -25.19 14.51
N LEU A 385 -3.99 -25.54 13.43
CA LEU A 385 -3.86 -24.66 12.24
C LEU A 385 -5.24 -24.30 11.68
N ARG A 386 -6.12 -25.28 11.48
CA ARG A 386 -7.51 -25.05 11.04
C ARG A 386 -8.26 -24.14 12.00
N GLY A 387 -8.11 -24.35 13.32
CA GLY A 387 -8.68 -23.49 14.35
C GLY A 387 -8.23 -22.03 14.27
N ILE A 388 -7.09 -21.75 13.64
CA ILE A 388 -6.59 -20.39 13.36
C ILE A 388 -7.16 -19.85 12.05
N VAL A 389 -7.04 -20.60 10.95
CA VAL A 389 -7.31 -20.08 9.59
C VAL A 389 -8.78 -20.18 9.15
N GLU A 390 -9.59 -21.04 9.78
CA GLU A 390 -11.00 -21.28 9.41
C GLU A 390 -12.00 -20.42 10.19
N ARG A 391 -11.55 -19.48 11.02
CA ARG A 391 -12.44 -18.61 11.80
C ARG A 391 -13.24 -17.70 10.87
N ASP A 392 -14.56 -17.67 11.05
CA ASP A 392 -15.46 -16.85 10.22
C ASP A 392 -15.20 -15.34 10.30
N VAL A 393 -14.56 -14.88 11.37
CA VAL A 393 -14.17 -13.49 11.56
C VAL A 393 -12.98 -13.07 10.69
N ASN A 394 -12.18 -14.02 10.18
CA ASN A 394 -10.98 -13.73 9.43
C ASN A 394 -11.33 -13.16 8.05
N VAL A 395 -10.95 -11.90 7.84
CA VAL A 395 -11.18 -11.15 6.61
C VAL A 395 -9.85 -10.57 6.14
N CYS A 396 -9.55 -10.70 4.85
CA CYS A 396 -8.35 -10.17 4.21
C CYS A 396 -8.68 -9.16 3.10
N ARG A 397 -7.71 -8.31 2.75
CA ARG A 397 -7.76 -7.43 1.58
C ARG A 397 -7.42 -8.22 0.31
N ILE A 398 -8.16 -7.94 -0.77
CA ILE A 398 -7.96 -8.53 -2.09
C ILE A 398 -7.53 -7.43 -3.06
N LEU A 399 -6.29 -7.52 -3.52
CA LEU A 399 -5.74 -6.61 -4.53
C LEU A 399 -6.09 -7.13 -5.93
N VAL A 400 -7.22 -6.67 -6.47
CA VAL A 400 -7.61 -7.02 -7.85
C VAL A 400 -6.76 -6.32 -8.90
N ARG A 401 -6.20 -5.16 -8.55
CA ARG A 401 -5.34 -4.30 -9.36
C ARG A 401 -4.44 -3.48 -8.46
N ALA A 402 -3.22 -3.19 -8.93
CA ALA A 402 -2.27 -2.37 -8.19
C ALA A 402 -2.76 -0.91 -8.02
N THR A 403 -2.59 -0.36 -6.82
CA THR A 403 -2.97 1.02 -6.45
C THR A 403 -2.50 2.06 -7.46
N ASN A 404 -1.25 1.96 -7.93
CA ASN A 404 -0.68 2.94 -8.85
C ASN A 404 -1.46 3.05 -10.17
N ILE A 405 -2.18 2.00 -10.58
CA ILE A 405 -3.06 2.06 -11.74
C ILE A 405 -4.26 2.95 -11.46
N TYR A 406 -4.88 2.81 -10.29
CA TYR A 406 -6.01 3.65 -9.86
C TYR A 406 -5.57 5.10 -9.64
N ALA A 407 -4.40 5.33 -9.03
CA ALA A 407 -3.84 6.67 -8.91
C ALA A 407 -3.66 7.36 -10.28
N ARG A 408 -3.24 6.61 -11.32
CA ARG A 408 -3.21 7.14 -12.69
C ARG A 408 -4.59 7.49 -13.24
N PHE A 409 -5.62 6.69 -12.95
CA PHE A 409 -7.00 7.06 -13.31
C PHE A 409 -7.44 8.34 -12.60
N GLN A 410 -7.16 8.48 -11.30
CA GLN A 410 -7.42 9.70 -10.53
C GLN A 410 -6.73 10.91 -11.17
N ASP A 411 -5.47 10.75 -11.57
CA ASP A 411 -4.71 11.77 -12.29
C ASP A 411 -5.39 12.26 -13.58
N PHE A 412 -6.00 11.35 -14.34
CA PHE A 412 -6.71 11.67 -15.58
C PHE A 412 -8.09 12.30 -15.31
N ILE A 413 -8.86 11.78 -14.35
CA ILE A 413 -10.19 12.33 -14.04
C ILE A 413 -10.11 13.71 -13.37
N HIS A 414 -8.99 14.04 -12.72
CA HIS A 414 -8.69 15.36 -12.18
C HIS A 414 -8.08 16.34 -13.20
N HIS A 415 -7.97 15.97 -14.48
CA HIS A 415 -7.46 16.87 -15.50
C HIS A 415 -8.49 18.00 -15.80
N PRO A 416 -8.08 19.27 -16.01
CA PRO A 416 -9.04 20.36 -16.21
C PRO A 416 -10.03 20.12 -17.38
N SER A 417 -9.61 19.40 -18.41
CA SER A 417 -10.47 19.07 -19.55
C SER A 417 -11.61 18.11 -19.21
N THR A 418 -11.42 17.19 -18.25
CA THR A 418 -12.45 16.26 -17.79
C THR A 418 -13.35 16.92 -16.76
N LEU A 419 -12.81 17.83 -15.95
CA LEU A 419 -13.56 18.52 -14.89
C LEU A 419 -14.67 19.47 -15.37
N THR A 420 -14.75 19.69 -16.68
CA THR A 420 -15.81 20.49 -17.34
C THR A 420 -17.13 19.73 -17.52
N ASP A 421 -17.08 18.39 -17.60
CA ASP A 421 -18.21 17.57 -18.00
C ASP A 421 -18.07 16.14 -17.45
N MET A 422 -19.06 15.66 -16.71
CA MET A 422 -19.01 14.36 -16.07
C MET A 422 -18.86 13.22 -17.08
N THR A 423 -19.42 13.35 -18.28
CA THR A 423 -19.32 12.32 -19.33
C THR A 423 -17.88 12.04 -19.73
N LYS A 424 -16.96 13.00 -19.58
CA LYS A 424 -15.53 12.81 -19.83
C LYS A 424 -14.83 12.04 -18.72
N VAL A 425 -15.26 12.22 -17.47
CA VAL A 425 -14.79 11.41 -16.34
C VAL A 425 -15.23 9.96 -16.55
N GLU A 426 -16.50 9.76 -16.91
CA GLU A 426 -17.04 8.42 -17.19
C GLU A 426 -16.28 7.76 -18.34
N ALA A 427 -16.04 8.46 -19.46
CA ALA A 427 -15.27 7.95 -20.60
C ALA A 427 -13.81 7.58 -20.24
N VAL A 428 -13.19 8.29 -19.29
CA VAL A 428 -11.88 7.87 -18.77
C VAL A 428 -12.00 6.57 -17.98
N LEU A 429 -12.98 6.48 -17.07
CA LEU A 429 -13.20 5.31 -16.22
C LEU A 429 -13.70 4.07 -16.99
N GLU A 430 -14.31 4.23 -18.17
CA GLU A 430 -14.66 3.11 -19.06
C GLU A 430 -13.44 2.26 -19.44
N ASN A 431 -12.22 2.83 -19.41
CA ASN A 431 -11.00 2.06 -19.65
C ASN A 431 -10.70 1.02 -18.54
N LEU A 432 -11.38 1.07 -17.38
CA LEU A 432 -11.29 0.02 -16.37
C LEU A 432 -11.68 -1.35 -16.95
N TYR A 433 -12.68 -1.39 -17.84
CA TYR A 433 -13.25 -2.61 -18.45
C TYR A 433 -12.28 -3.38 -19.37
N VAL A 434 -11.14 -2.78 -19.74
CA VAL A 434 -10.11 -3.41 -20.57
C VAL A 434 -9.43 -4.57 -19.85
N PHE A 435 -9.43 -4.56 -18.51
CA PHE A 435 -8.74 -5.60 -17.76
C PHE A 435 -9.44 -6.97 -17.94
N PRO A 436 -8.72 -8.08 -17.99
CA PRO A 436 -9.30 -9.37 -18.34
C PRO A 436 -9.87 -10.09 -17.11
N TYR A 437 -10.63 -9.44 -16.21
CA TYR A 437 -11.32 -10.21 -15.16
C TYR A 437 -12.34 -11.17 -15.78
N ARG A 438 -12.42 -12.39 -15.24
CA ARG A 438 -13.44 -13.38 -15.63
C ARG A 438 -14.84 -12.95 -15.18
N ASN A 439 -14.96 -12.47 -13.94
CA ASN A 439 -16.19 -11.90 -13.43
C ASN A 439 -16.21 -10.39 -13.65
N LYS A 440 -17.02 -9.92 -14.61
CA LYS A 440 -17.09 -8.51 -15.01
C LYS A 440 -17.76 -7.60 -13.97
N ALA A 441 -18.42 -8.14 -12.94
CA ALA A 441 -19.03 -7.33 -11.88
C ALA A 441 -17.99 -6.54 -11.07
N ILE A 442 -16.72 -6.98 -11.05
CA ILE A 442 -15.60 -6.27 -10.40
C ILE A 442 -15.46 -4.85 -10.98
N PHE A 443 -15.60 -4.68 -12.31
CA PHE A 443 -15.48 -3.37 -12.96
C PHE A 443 -16.51 -2.37 -12.48
N LEU A 444 -17.74 -2.83 -12.27
CA LEU A 444 -18.82 -1.95 -11.83
C LEU A 444 -18.55 -1.43 -10.42
N SER A 445 -17.95 -2.26 -9.57
CA SER A 445 -17.52 -1.83 -8.24
C SER A 445 -16.30 -0.90 -8.30
N GLU A 446 -15.26 -1.24 -9.08
CA GLU A 446 -14.10 -0.35 -9.32
C GLU A 446 -14.58 1.04 -9.80
N TYR A 447 -15.49 1.08 -10.77
CA TYR A 447 -16.07 2.29 -11.33
C TYR A 447 -16.78 3.13 -10.27
N ARG A 448 -17.66 2.52 -9.46
CA ARG A 448 -18.39 3.24 -8.40
C ARG A 448 -17.44 3.84 -7.37
N GLN A 449 -16.46 3.07 -6.90
CA GLN A 449 -15.50 3.55 -5.90
C GLN A 449 -14.63 4.69 -6.44
N MET A 450 -14.17 4.59 -7.69
CA MET A 450 -13.44 5.68 -8.36
C MET A 450 -14.30 6.93 -8.57
N MET A 451 -15.60 6.78 -8.82
CA MET A 451 -16.56 7.90 -8.92
C MET A 451 -16.80 8.58 -7.57
N GLU A 452 -16.60 7.86 -6.47
CA GLU A 452 -16.58 8.39 -5.11
C GLU A 452 -15.24 9.06 -4.74
N GLY A 453 -14.23 8.96 -5.60
CA GLY A 453 -12.90 9.56 -5.41
C GLY A 453 -11.94 8.68 -4.63
N ASP A 454 -12.29 7.42 -4.38
CA ASP A 454 -11.47 6.47 -3.63
C ASP A 454 -10.70 5.51 -4.52
N ILE A 455 -9.60 4.97 -3.99
CA ILE A 455 -8.93 3.82 -4.56
C ILE A 455 -9.79 2.58 -4.25
N PRO A 456 -10.18 1.77 -5.26
CA PRO A 456 -11.01 0.60 -5.03
C PRO A 456 -10.39 -0.38 -4.04
N MET A 457 -11.18 -0.78 -3.04
CA MET A 457 -10.81 -1.73 -2.00
C MET A 457 -11.81 -2.87 -1.98
N PHE A 458 -11.29 -4.08 -1.80
CA PHE A 458 -12.10 -5.28 -1.70
C PHE A 458 -11.60 -6.17 -0.58
N THR A 459 -12.51 -6.93 0.02
CA THR A 459 -12.16 -7.89 1.07
C THR A 459 -12.74 -9.27 0.80
N ALA A 460 -12.24 -10.31 1.47
CA ALA A 460 -12.84 -11.64 1.44
C ALA A 460 -12.67 -12.35 2.78
N ARG A 461 -13.68 -13.13 3.17
CA ARG A 461 -13.50 -14.14 4.22
C ARG A 461 -12.56 -15.22 3.71
N LEU A 462 -11.68 -15.73 4.58
CA LEU A 462 -10.65 -16.70 4.18
C LEU A 462 -11.23 -18.01 3.63
N ASN A 463 -12.39 -18.43 4.14
CA ASN A 463 -13.10 -19.63 3.71
C ASN A 463 -14.04 -19.42 2.50
N SER A 464 -14.07 -18.21 1.91
CA SER A 464 -14.96 -17.84 0.81
C SER A 464 -14.26 -17.86 -0.54
N ARG A 465 -15.03 -18.15 -1.61
CA ARG A 465 -14.62 -17.94 -3.02
C ARG A 465 -15.19 -16.66 -3.64
N ASP A 466 -15.92 -15.91 -2.81
CA ASP A 466 -16.55 -14.63 -3.13
C ASP A 466 -15.81 -13.51 -2.40
N MET A 467 -15.86 -12.32 -3.00
CA MET A 467 -15.29 -11.07 -2.51
C MET A 467 -16.42 -10.13 -2.05
N GLN A 468 -16.10 -9.21 -1.15
CA GLN A 468 -17.00 -8.17 -0.66
C GLN A 468 -16.53 -6.80 -1.19
N GLU A 469 -17.48 -6.01 -1.69
CA GLU A 469 -17.27 -4.59 -2.00
C GLU A 469 -17.64 -3.71 -0.80
N PRO A 470 -17.17 -2.45 -0.74
CA PRO A 470 -17.59 -1.51 0.27
C PRO A 470 -19.13 -1.39 0.30
N GLY A 471 -19.70 -1.31 1.50
CA GLY A 471 -21.15 -1.37 1.70
C GLY A 471 -21.76 -2.78 1.79
N GLY A 472 -20.94 -3.83 1.70
CA GLY A 472 -21.35 -5.21 2.00
C GLY A 472 -21.92 -6.01 0.82
N GLY A 473 -21.84 -5.47 -0.40
CA GLY A 473 -22.18 -6.21 -1.61
C GLY A 473 -21.24 -7.41 -1.81
N THR A 474 -21.75 -8.52 -2.33
CA THR A 474 -20.96 -9.73 -2.61
C THR A 474 -20.75 -9.89 -4.11
N ILE A 475 -19.50 -10.14 -4.52
CA ILE A 475 -19.09 -10.38 -5.90
C ILE A 475 -18.48 -11.77 -5.97
N GLY A 476 -19.17 -12.71 -6.62
CA GLY A 476 -18.78 -14.12 -6.56
C GLY A 476 -19.42 -15.01 -7.63
N PRO A 477 -18.80 -16.15 -7.94
CA PRO A 477 -17.45 -16.54 -7.53
C PRO A 477 -16.38 -15.72 -8.27
N VAL A 478 -15.28 -15.39 -7.58
CA VAL A 478 -14.13 -14.68 -8.16
C VAL A 478 -12.80 -15.41 -7.95
N PHE A 479 -12.75 -16.37 -7.02
CA PHE A 479 -11.59 -17.21 -6.75
C PHE A 479 -11.84 -18.67 -7.17
N GLU A 480 -10.78 -19.35 -7.61
CA GLU A 480 -10.83 -20.79 -7.90
C GLU A 480 -10.86 -21.60 -6.61
N HIS A 481 -10.00 -21.24 -5.66
CA HIS A 481 -9.90 -21.79 -4.31
C HIS A 481 -10.00 -20.66 -3.29
N SER A 482 -10.50 -20.93 -2.09
CA SER A 482 -10.47 -19.98 -0.98
C SER A 482 -9.04 -19.81 -0.43
N VAL A 483 -8.79 -18.77 0.36
CA VAL A 483 -7.48 -18.57 0.99
C VAL A 483 -7.16 -19.72 1.94
N THR A 484 -8.15 -20.17 2.71
CA THR A 484 -8.03 -21.34 3.58
C THR A 484 -7.62 -22.59 2.79
N GLU A 485 -8.27 -22.88 1.66
CA GLU A 485 -7.94 -24.03 0.82
C GLU A 485 -6.47 -23.97 0.33
N ARG A 486 -6.00 -22.78 -0.06
CA ARG A 486 -4.61 -22.57 -0.50
C ARG A 486 -3.58 -22.79 0.62
N ILE A 487 -3.85 -22.26 1.82
CA ILE A 487 -2.98 -22.43 2.98
C ILE A 487 -2.86 -23.92 3.34
N LEU A 488 -4.00 -24.63 3.38
CA LEU A 488 -4.02 -26.05 3.72
C LEU A 488 -3.35 -26.93 2.66
N ASP A 489 -3.48 -26.58 1.38
CA ASP A 489 -2.75 -27.27 0.31
C ASP A 489 -1.24 -27.07 0.43
N THR A 490 -0.81 -25.84 0.75
CA THR A 490 0.61 -25.54 1.02
C THR A 490 1.10 -26.29 2.24
N TYR A 491 0.31 -26.36 3.30
CA TYR A 491 0.61 -27.13 4.50
C TYR A 491 0.82 -28.63 4.20
N ALA A 492 -0.06 -29.23 3.39
CA ALA A 492 0.04 -30.64 3.00
C ALA A 492 1.29 -30.94 2.14
N HIS A 493 1.83 -29.93 1.44
CA HIS A 493 2.98 -30.05 0.54
C HIS A 493 4.19 -29.21 0.98
N LEU A 494 4.27 -28.85 2.27
CA LEU A 494 5.16 -27.82 2.80
C LEU A 494 6.61 -27.96 2.32
N GLU A 495 7.21 -29.14 2.50
CA GLU A 495 8.63 -29.36 2.16
C GLU A 495 8.91 -29.23 0.67
N ARG A 496 7.99 -29.73 -0.16
CA ARG A 496 8.12 -29.71 -1.61
C ARG A 496 8.08 -28.26 -2.12
N GLU A 497 7.16 -27.46 -1.58
CA GLU A 497 6.99 -26.08 -2.02
C GLU A 497 8.03 -25.12 -1.41
N ALA A 498 8.53 -25.42 -0.21
CA ALA A 498 9.58 -24.66 0.46
C ALA A 498 10.91 -24.69 -0.30
N GLU A 499 11.26 -25.79 -0.97
CA GLU A 499 12.51 -25.89 -1.74
C GLU A 499 12.62 -24.83 -2.84
N PHE A 500 11.52 -24.54 -3.53
CA PHE A 500 11.50 -23.47 -4.53
C PHE A 500 11.72 -22.10 -3.87
N GLN A 501 11.15 -21.87 -2.69
CA GLN A 501 11.35 -20.61 -1.96
C GLN A 501 12.79 -20.43 -1.49
N ARG A 502 13.45 -21.50 -1.01
CA ARG A 502 14.88 -21.45 -0.65
C ARG A 502 15.75 -21.04 -1.84
N GLN A 503 15.43 -21.51 -3.04
CA GLN A 503 16.13 -21.11 -4.26
C GLN A 503 15.90 -19.63 -4.57
N LEU A 504 14.68 -19.12 -4.41
CA LEU A 504 14.37 -17.70 -4.57
C LEU A 504 15.12 -16.83 -3.56
N ILE A 505 15.14 -17.21 -2.29
CA ILE A 505 15.88 -16.50 -1.23
C ILE A 505 17.37 -16.44 -1.57
N ARG A 506 17.99 -17.58 -1.91
CA ARG A 506 19.41 -17.65 -2.29
C ARG A 506 19.72 -16.75 -3.48
N ASN A 507 18.88 -16.78 -4.51
CA ASN A 507 19.06 -15.96 -5.71
C ASN A 507 18.91 -14.47 -5.40
N ALA A 508 17.87 -14.09 -4.67
CA ALA A 508 17.59 -12.70 -4.33
C ALA A 508 18.68 -12.08 -3.43
N LEU A 509 19.24 -12.87 -2.51
CA LEU A 509 20.27 -12.45 -1.56
C LEU A 509 21.71 -12.70 -2.06
N ARG A 510 21.86 -13.17 -3.31
CA ARG A 510 23.17 -13.44 -3.95
C ARG A 510 24.03 -14.43 -3.16
N LEU A 511 23.39 -15.40 -2.51
CA LEU A 511 24.09 -16.47 -1.81
C LEU A 511 24.80 -17.37 -2.81
N SER A 512 26.07 -17.71 -2.55
CA SER A 512 26.79 -18.64 -3.40
C SER A 512 26.08 -19.99 -3.39
N ALA A 513 25.80 -20.54 -4.57
CA ALA A 513 25.37 -21.94 -4.64
C ALA A 513 26.47 -22.78 -3.99
N ASN A 514 26.17 -23.44 -2.87
CA ASN A 514 26.98 -24.56 -2.41
C ASN A 514 27.09 -25.49 -3.62
N THR A 515 28.30 -25.63 -4.14
CA THR A 515 28.58 -26.51 -5.26
C THR A 515 28.07 -27.89 -4.86
N CYS A 516 26.93 -28.28 -5.44
CA CYS A 516 26.48 -29.65 -5.37
C CYS A 516 27.51 -30.45 -6.17
N SER A 517 28.53 -30.95 -5.48
CA SER A 517 29.53 -31.85 -6.04
C SER A 517 28.84 -33.18 -6.28
N THR A 518 28.11 -33.31 -7.41
CA THR A 518 27.75 -34.55 -8.10
C THR A 518 26.88 -34.24 -9.33
N ALA A 519 27.35 -33.36 -10.22
CA ALA A 519 26.87 -33.37 -11.60
C ALA A 519 27.98 -33.99 -12.47
N THR A 520 27.82 -35.27 -12.80
CA THR A 520 28.58 -35.94 -13.85
C THR A 520 28.45 -35.11 -15.15
N PRO A 521 29.54 -34.81 -15.87
CA PRO A 521 29.45 -33.94 -17.04
C PRO A 521 28.59 -34.60 -18.12
N CYS A 522 27.49 -33.97 -18.50
CA CYS A 522 26.81 -34.29 -19.75
C CYS A 522 27.81 -34.09 -20.90
N ARG A 523 28.09 -35.17 -21.62
CA ARG A 523 28.93 -35.14 -22.82
C ARG A 523 28.30 -34.19 -23.83
N ASN A 524 29.05 -33.15 -24.20
CA ASN A 524 28.80 -32.36 -25.39
C ASN A 524 28.66 -33.27 -26.61
N THR A 525 27.49 -33.23 -27.25
CA THR A 525 27.31 -33.69 -28.63
C THR A 525 27.26 -32.45 -29.52
N SER A 526 28.43 -31.88 -29.77
CA SER A 526 28.64 -30.95 -30.88
C SER A 526 28.99 -31.78 -32.11
N ASP A 527 28.00 -32.11 -32.93
CA ASP A 527 28.23 -32.52 -34.32
C ASP A 527 27.01 -32.17 -35.17
N TRP A 528 26.94 -30.89 -35.55
CA TRP A 528 26.22 -30.46 -36.74
C TRP A 528 27.20 -29.70 -37.63
N SER A 529 27.92 -30.45 -38.46
CA SER A 529 28.76 -29.91 -39.52
C SER A 529 27.88 -29.39 -40.66
N HIS A 530 27.92 -28.07 -40.88
CA HIS A 530 27.46 -27.45 -42.11
C HIS A 530 28.41 -27.80 -43.25
N SER A 531 28.05 -28.80 -44.06
CA SER A 531 28.62 -28.96 -45.41
C SER A 531 27.85 -28.08 -46.38
N GLY A 532 28.51 -27.02 -46.85
CA GLY A 532 27.99 -26.15 -47.90
C GLY A 532 27.81 -26.89 -49.23
N LYS A 533 26.76 -26.51 -49.98
CA LYS A 533 26.74 -26.64 -51.44
C LYS A 533 26.23 -25.34 -52.04
N GLN A 534 27.15 -24.72 -52.74
CA GLN A 534 27.01 -23.57 -53.60
C GLN A 534 26.66 -24.09 -55.00
N GLN A 535 25.52 -23.69 -55.58
CA GLN A 535 25.36 -23.74 -57.04
C GLN A 535 24.26 -22.79 -57.57
N ARG A 536 24.78 -21.76 -58.25
CA ARG A 536 24.34 -21.13 -59.51
C ARG A 536 22.95 -20.51 -59.63
N LYS A 537 22.98 -19.18 -59.83
CA LYS A 537 22.12 -18.46 -60.78
C LYS A 537 22.32 -19.02 -62.19
N ASP A 538 21.24 -19.18 -62.95
CA ASP A 538 20.98 -18.49 -64.23
C ASP A 538 19.63 -18.94 -64.84
N ASP A 539 19.08 -18.04 -65.64
CA ASP A 539 18.05 -18.18 -66.69
C ASP A 539 16.53 -18.05 -66.39
N GLU A 540 16.04 -16.85 -66.74
CA GLU A 540 14.92 -16.55 -67.67
C GLU A 540 13.69 -17.49 -67.72
N ARG A 541 12.54 -17.04 -67.19
CA ARG A 541 11.40 -16.48 -67.95
C ARG A 541 10.22 -16.13 -67.03
#